data_AF-A0A836X126-F1
#
_entry.id   AF-A0A836X126-F1
#
_cell.length_a   1.000
_cell.length_b   1.000
_cell.length_c   1.000
_cell.angle_alpha   90.00
_cell.angle_beta   90.00
_cell.angle_gamma   90.00
#
_symmetry.space_group_name_H-M   'P 1'
#
loop_
_entity.id
_entity.type
_entity.pdbx_description
1 polymer ?
#
loop_
_entity_poly.entity_id
_entity_poly.type
_entity_poly.pdbx_seq_one_letter_code
_entity_poly.pdbx_strand_id
1 'polypeptide(L)'
;MALDGEDVAMGLAMVRDYLCAVGVKDGVHLHKPGAQPPYEPRYAQLGAGAVDWRRAVRTLAAMCFSGPWAVHTEYGTDAVAPALERIAGEDAAYL
;
A
#
# COMPACT_ATOMS: atom_id res chain seq x y z
N MET A 1 0.01 1.54 8.06
CA MET A 1 0.95 2.67 8.26
C MET A 1 0.34 4.01 7.86
N ALA A 2 0.18 4.34 6.57
CA ALA A 2 -0.35 5.65 6.15
C ALA A 2 -1.78 5.96 6.62
N LEU A 3 -2.66 4.94 6.70
CA LEU A 3 -4.04 5.12 7.17
C LEU A 3 -4.15 5.36 8.68
N ASP A 4 -3.21 4.85 9.47
CA ASP A 4 -3.24 4.95 10.93
C ASP A 4 -2.23 5.97 11.47
N GLY A 5 -1.55 6.70 10.57
CA GLY A 5 -0.55 7.73 10.91
C GLY A 5 0.79 7.19 11.40
N GLU A 6 1.06 5.90 11.21
CA GLU A 6 2.33 5.29 11.63
C GLU A 6 3.46 5.64 10.66
N ASP A 7 4.59 6.10 11.21
CA ASP A 7 5.80 6.31 10.42
C ASP A 7 6.41 4.99 9.95
N VAL A 8 6.76 4.92 8.66
CA VAL A 8 7.25 3.70 8.03
C VAL A 8 8.54 3.18 8.67
N ALA A 9 9.50 4.06 9.00
CA ALA A 9 10.76 3.63 9.58
C ALA A 9 10.57 3.13 11.00
N MET A 10 9.71 3.79 11.78
CA MET A 10 9.39 3.38 13.14
C MET A 10 8.74 1.99 13.18
N GLY A 11 7.65 1.77 12.43
CA GLY A 11 6.95 0.49 12.48
C GLY A 11 7.79 -0.67 11.95
N LEU A 12 8.57 -0.44 10.88
CA LEU A 12 9.50 -1.45 10.39
C LEU A 12 10.62 -1.77 11.39
N ALA A 13 11.12 -0.78 12.14
CA ALA A 13 12.11 -1.01 13.19
C ALA A 13 11.55 -1.88 14.32
N MET A 14 10.26 -1.73 14.68
CA MET A 14 9.61 -2.52 15.73
C MET A 14 9.49 -4.00 15.38
N VAL A 15 9.31 -4.33 14.09
CA VAL A 15 9.09 -5.71 13.63
C VAL A 15 10.29 -6.30 12.88
N ARG A 16 11.43 -5.60 12.82
CA ARG A 16 12.57 -5.92 11.95
C ARG A 16 12.98 -7.39 12.00
N ASP A 17 13.21 -7.93 13.19
CA ASP A 17 13.73 -9.28 13.38
C ASP A 17 12.67 -10.37 13.14
N TYR A 18 11.41 -9.98 12.95
CA TYR A 18 10.25 -10.84 12.71
C TYR A 18 9.62 -10.64 11.33
N LEU A 19 10.10 -9.66 10.54
CA LEU A 19 9.52 -9.34 9.25
C LEU A 19 9.84 -10.43 8.21
N CYS A 20 8.83 -11.20 7.82
CA CYS A 20 8.98 -12.34 6.90
C CYS A 20 8.40 -12.10 5.51
N ALA A 21 7.49 -11.13 5.33
CA ALA A 21 6.84 -10.81 4.07
C ALA A 21 6.35 -9.34 4.08
N VAL A 22 6.16 -8.75 2.90
CA VAL A 22 5.59 -7.41 2.74
C VAL A 22 4.30 -7.49 1.92
N GLY A 23 3.20 -7.00 2.50
CA GLY A 23 1.97 -6.73 1.77
C GLY A 23 1.99 -5.30 1.23
N VAL A 24 1.77 -5.15 -0.08
CA VAL A 24 1.80 -3.87 -0.77
C VAL A 24 0.37 -3.45 -1.06
N LYS A 25 -0.06 -2.34 -0.46
CA LYS A 25 -1.41 -1.81 -0.63
C LYS A 25 -1.43 -0.31 -0.45
N ASP A 26 -1.95 0.42 -1.43
CA ASP A 26 -2.04 1.87 -1.34
C ASP A 26 -3.35 2.31 -0.68
N GLY A 27 -3.23 3.11 0.36
CA GLY A 27 -4.35 3.56 1.17
C GLY A 27 -4.53 5.07 1.06
N VAL A 28 -5.78 5.53 1.02
CA VAL A 28 -6.15 6.94 0.99
C VAL A 28 -7.33 7.20 1.91
N HIS A 29 -7.35 8.37 2.54
CA HIS A 29 -8.54 8.86 3.23
C HIS A 29 -9.38 9.69 2.28
N LEU A 30 -10.59 9.23 1.96
CA LEU A 30 -11.52 10.01 1.17
C LEU A 30 -12.42 10.84 2.08
N HIS A 31 -12.58 12.12 1.72
CA HIS A 31 -13.51 13.00 2.40
C HIS A 31 -14.95 12.63 2.01
N LYS A 32 -15.79 12.37 3.01
CA LYS A 32 -17.20 12.04 2.89
C LYS A 32 -18.04 13.06 3.66
N PRO A 33 -18.51 14.12 3.00
CA PRO A 33 -19.34 15.14 3.64
C PRO A 33 -20.57 14.52 4.32
N GLY A 34 -20.82 14.90 5.58
CA GLY A 34 -21.96 14.42 6.37
C GLY A 34 -21.74 13.07 7.07
N ALA A 35 -20.59 12.41 6.89
CA ALA A 35 -20.20 11.26 7.68
C ALA A 35 -19.48 11.67 8.98
N GLN A 36 -19.51 10.79 9.99
CA GLN A 36 -18.75 10.95 11.23
C GLN A 36 -18.00 9.64 11.55
N PRO A 37 -16.67 9.59 11.39
CA PRO A 37 -15.76 10.69 10.98
C PRO A 37 -15.92 11.09 9.49
N PRO A 38 -15.54 12.34 9.13
CA PRO A 38 -15.71 12.86 7.76
C PRO A 38 -14.67 12.33 6.77
N TYR A 39 -13.69 11.56 7.23
CA TYR A 39 -12.72 10.87 6.39
C TYR A 39 -12.81 9.38 6.66
N GLU A 40 -12.93 8.59 5.59
CA GLU A 40 -12.96 7.13 5.66
C GLU A 40 -11.77 6.53 4.92
N PRO A 41 -11.15 5.46 5.46
CA PRO A 41 -10.10 4.75 4.77
C PRO A 41 -10.67 4.03 3.53
N ARG A 42 -9.94 4.18 2.44
CA ARG A 42 -10.15 3.50 1.16
C ARG A 42 -8.81 3.03 0.61
N TYR A 43 -8.88 2.13 -0.35
CA TYR A 43 -7.72 1.62 -1.05
C TYR A 43 -7.77 2.06 -2.52
N ALA A 44 -6.60 2.21 -3.11
CA ALA A 44 -6.43 2.67 -4.48
C ALA A 44 -5.37 1.83 -5.19
N GLN A 45 -5.31 1.98 -6.52
CA GLN A 45 -4.19 1.51 -7.32
C GLN A 45 -2.87 2.12 -6.80
N LEU A 46 -1.75 1.41 -6.94
CA LEU A 46 -0.46 1.90 -6.45
C LEU A 46 -0.07 3.23 -7.09
N GLY A 47 0.38 4.16 -6.24
CA GLY A 47 0.78 5.51 -6.63
C GLY A 47 -0.36 6.52 -6.63
N ALA A 48 -1.62 6.07 -6.50
CA ALA A 48 -2.78 6.95 -6.39
C ALA A 48 -3.20 7.23 -4.94
N GLY A 49 -2.63 6.52 -3.96
CA GLY A 49 -2.93 6.72 -2.55
C GLY A 49 -1.93 7.63 -1.82
N ALA A 50 -1.89 7.50 -0.50
CA ALA A 50 -1.12 8.37 0.39
C ALA A 50 0.21 7.75 0.85
N VAL A 51 0.54 6.53 0.42
CA VAL A 51 1.79 5.87 0.81
C VAL A 51 2.96 6.42 0.01
N ASP A 52 4.00 6.93 0.70
CA ASP A 52 5.30 7.23 0.07
C ASP A 52 6.07 5.92 -0.20
N TRP A 53 5.70 5.24 -1.30
CA TRP A 53 6.30 3.97 -1.70
C TRP A 53 7.80 4.05 -1.92
N ARG A 54 8.29 5.16 -2.47
CA ARG A 54 9.74 5.36 -2.66
C ARG A 54 10.46 5.35 -1.33
N ARG A 55 9.91 5.99 -0.29
CA ARG A 55 10.47 5.94 1.07
C ARG A 55 10.35 4.54 1.67
N ALA A 56 9.22 3.86 1.50
CA ALA A 56 9.00 2.52 2.03
C ALA A 56 10.00 1.49 1.45
N VAL A 57 10.12 1.43 0.12
CA VAL A 57 11.06 0.54 -0.58
C VAL A 57 12.50 0.81 -0.16
N ARG A 58 12.92 2.09 -0.11
CA ARG A 58 14.28 2.43 0.36
C ARG A 58 14.53 2.00 1.81
N THR A 59 13.53 2.12 2.67
CA THR A 59 13.66 1.71 4.08
C THR A 59 13.84 0.20 4.19
N LEU A 60 13.03 -0.58 3.48
CA LEU A 60 13.13 -2.03 3.41
C LEU A 60 14.49 -2.49 2.83
N ALA A 61 14.95 -1.82 1.77
CA ALA A 61 16.27 -2.08 1.18
C ALA A 61 17.41 -1.79 2.16
N ALA A 62 17.35 -0.68 2.91
CA ALA A 62 18.34 -0.34 3.93
C ALA A 62 18.35 -1.33 5.11
N MET A 63 17.24 -2.02 5.34
CA MET A 63 17.13 -3.11 6.33
C MET A 63 17.63 -4.46 5.81
N CYS A 64 18.07 -4.53 4.55
CA CYS A 64 18.43 -5.76 3.84
C CYS A 64 17.27 -6.78 3.79
N PHE A 65 16.02 -6.32 3.75
CA PHE A 65 14.88 -7.21 3.61
C PHE A 65 14.89 -7.90 2.23
N SER A 66 14.78 -9.23 2.23
CA SER A 66 14.79 -10.05 1.03
C SER A 66 13.63 -11.05 0.98
N GLY A 67 12.61 -10.87 1.82
CA GLY A 67 11.43 -11.72 1.83
C GLY A 67 10.48 -11.43 0.67
N PRO A 68 9.42 -12.24 0.50
CA PRO A 68 8.43 -12.08 -0.56
C PRO A 68 7.61 -10.80 -0.41
N TRP A 69 7.16 -10.30 -1.56
CA TRP A 69 6.24 -9.17 -1.69
C TRP A 69 4.93 -9.68 -2.29
N ALA A 70 3.82 -9.32 -1.66
CA ALA A 70 2.47 -9.60 -2.15
C ALA A 70 1.82 -8.27 -2.55
N VAL A 71 1.54 -8.10 -3.84
CA VAL A 71 0.89 -6.89 -4.37
C VAL A 71 -0.62 -7.06 -4.31
N HIS A 72 -1.29 -6.23 -3.52
CA HIS A 72 -2.74 -6.26 -3.33
C HIS A 72 -3.38 -5.18 -4.20
N THR A 73 -3.68 -5.55 -5.42
CA THR A 73 -4.30 -4.67 -6.40
C THR A 73 -5.76 -4.40 -6.07
N GLU A 74 -6.17 -3.14 -6.23
CA GLU A 74 -7.55 -2.70 -6.06
C GLU A 74 -8.20 -2.46 -7.41
N TYR A 75 -9.47 -2.85 -7.52
CA TYR A 75 -10.25 -2.78 -8.75
C TYR A 75 -11.68 -2.35 -8.45
N GLY A 76 -12.29 -1.63 -9.39
CA GLY A 76 -13.70 -1.26 -9.31
C GLY A 76 -14.62 -2.48 -9.41
N THR A 77 -15.86 -2.31 -8.96
CA THR A 77 -16.89 -3.37 -8.99
C THR A 77 -17.20 -3.89 -10.39
N ASP A 78 -16.92 -3.07 -11.41
CA ASP A 78 -17.17 -3.39 -12.83
C ASP A 78 -15.92 -3.93 -13.54
N ALA A 79 -14.81 -4.12 -12.82
CA ALA A 79 -13.57 -4.63 -13.40
C ALA A 79 -13.70 -6.12 -13.76
N VAL A 80 -13.46 -6.42 -15.04
CA VAL A 80 -13.45 -7.79 -15.59
C VAL A 80 -12.13 -8.05 -16.32
N ALA A 81 -11.81 -9.32 -16.58
CA ALA A 81 -10.69 -9.65 -17.47
C ALA A 81 -10.92 -9.03 -18.87
N PRO A 82 -9.90 -8.44 -19.52
CA PRO A 82 -8.48 -8.46 -19.19
C PRO A 82 -7.99 -7.29 -18.31
N ALA A 83 -8.88 -6.41 -17.84
CA ALA A 83 -8.48 -5.23 -17.08
C ALA A 83 -7.81 -5.58 -15.75
N LEU A 84 -8.23 -6.67 -15.09
CA LEU A 84 -7.63 -7.14 -13.82
C LEU A 84 -6.13 -7.44 -13.96
N GLU A 85 -5.76 -8.22 -14.98
CA GLU A 85 -4.37 -8.61 -15.23
C GLU A 85 -3.49 -7.40 -15.56
N ARG A 86 -4.02 -6.46 -16.35
CA ARG A 86 -3.33 -5.22 -16.68
C ARG A 86 -3.06 -4.39 -15.42
N ILE A 87 -4.09 -4.15 -14.59
CA ILE A 87 -3.95 -3.34 -13.36
C ILE A 87 -2.97 -4.01 -12.40
N ALA A 88 -3.06 -5.34 -12.23
CA ALA A 88 -2.12 -6.08 -11.38
C ALA A 88 -0.67 -5.99 -11.89
N GLY A 89 -0.47 -6.03 -13.20
CA GLY A 89 0.85 -5.84 -13.83
C GLY A 89 1.40 -4.42 -13.64
N GLU A 90 0.55 -3.39 -13.77
CA GLU A 90 0.91 -1.99 -13.53
C GLU A 90 1.32 -1.75 -12.08
N ASP A 91 0.57 -2.31 -11.13
CA ASP A 91 0.87 -2.25 -9.71
C ASP A 91 2.20 -2.94 -9.37
N ALA A 92 2.43 -4.14 -9.89
CA ALA A 92 3.69 -4.85 -9.67
C ALA A 92 4.89 -4.11 -10.27
N ALA A 93 4.72 -3.43 -11.40
CA ALA A 93 5.77 -2.66 -12.08
C ALA A 93 6.05 -1.29 -11.42
N TYR A 94 5.20 -0.83 -10.50
CA TYR A 94 5.34 0.47 -9.85
C TYR A 94 6.43 0.49 -8.75
N LEU A 95 6.68 -0.66 -8.12
CA LEU A 95 7.64 -0.81 -7.01
C LEU A 95 9.08 -0.99 -7.50
#